data_AF-A0A158KSE8-F1
#
_entry.id   AF-A0A158KSE8-F1
#
_cell.length_a   1.000
_cell.length_b   1.000
_cell.length_c   1.000
_cell.angle_alpha   90.00
_cell.angle_beta   90.00
_cell.angle_gamma   90.00
#
_symmetry.space_group_name_H-M   'P 1'
#
loop_
_entity.id
_entity.type
_entity.pdbx_description
1 polymer ?
#
loop_
_entity_poly.entity_id
_entity_poly.type
_entity_poly.pdbx_seq_one_letter_code
_entity_poly.pdbx_strand_id
1 'polypeptide(L)' 'MPLLHGLRPEELCLLKVKDMNDRRGVSHLRIHGKGNKLRYLPLNPDSADKIQFYLEIAGNRDV' A
#
# COMPACT_ATOMS: atom_id res chain seq x y z
N MET A 1 -9.00 -5.56 16.62
CA MET A 1 -9.17 -4.82 15.35
C MET A 1 -7.76 -4.61 14.79
N PRO A 2 -7.34 -5.31 13.73
CA PRO A 2 -5.93 -5.34 13.38
C PRO A 2 -5.54 -4.00 12.78
N LEU A 3 -4.66 -3.26 13.47
CA LEU A 3 -3.89 -2.19 12.85
C LEU A 3 -3.22 -2.81 11.62
N LEU A 4 -3.37 -2.21 10.45
CA LEU A 4 -2.67 -2.66 9.24
C LEU A 4 -1.18 -2.85 9.58
N HIS A 5 -0.77 -4.09 9.78
CA HIS A 5 0.62 -4.57 9.83
C HIS A 5 1.62 -3.77 10.72
N GLY A 6 1.15 -3.07 11.77
CA GLY A 6 2.03 -2.25 12.61
C GLY A 6 2.59 -0.99 11.91
N LEU A 7 1.91 -0.51 10.87
CA LEU A 7 2.21 0.77 10.23
C LEU A 7 1.94 1.92 11.20
N ARG A 8 2.84 2.90 11.21
CA ARG A 8 2.60 4.15 11.94
C ARG A 8 1.61 5.01 11.14
N PRO A 9 0.77 5.83 11.79
CA PRO A 9 -0.16 6.73 11.10
C PRO A 9 0.54 7.64 10.09
N GLU A 10 1.71 8.17 10.43
CA GLU A 10 2.54 8.99 9.53
C GLU A 10 2.93 8.24 8.26
N GLU A 11 3.26 6.95 8.38
CA GLU A 11 3.65 6.11 7.24
C GLU A 11 2.46 5.82 6.33
N LEU A 12 1.26 5.67 6.90
CA LEU A 12 0.02 5.49 6.15
C LEU A 12 -0.39 6.78 5.42
N CYS A 13 -0.27 7.94 6.05
CA CYS A 13 -0.59 9.24 5.43
C CYS A 13 0.37 9.61 4.28
N LEU A 14 1.59 9.11 4.30
CA LEU A 14 2.58 9.35 3.24
C LEU A 14 2.51 8.32 2.10
N LEU A 15 1.78 7.21 2.28
CA LEU A 15 1.66 6.15 1.31
C LEU A 15 0.88 6.62 0.08
N LYS A 16 1.43 6.38 -1.11
CA LYS A 16 0.79 6.73 -2.38
C LYS A 16 0.43 5.48 -3.17
N VAL A 17 -0.54 5.60 -4.09
CA VAL A 17 -0.95 4.50 -4.99
C VAL A 17 0.25 3.94 -5.77
N LYS A 18 1.16 4.82 -6.22
CA LYS A 18 2.41 4.45 -6.92
C LYS A 18 3.42 3.65 -6.09
N ASP A 19 3.25 3.59 -4.77
CA ASP A 19 4.13 2.84 -3.90
C ASP A 19 3.73 1.35 -3.83
N MET A 20 2.58 0.99 -4.42
CA MET A 20 2.20 -0.40 -4.71
C MET A 20 3.02 -0.92 -5.88
N ASN A 21 3.73 -2.03 -5.67
CA ASN A 21 4.57 -2.66 -6.69
C ASN A 21 4.27 -4.15 -6.75
N ASP A 22 4.08 -4.70 -7.94
CA ASP A 22 3.99 -6.15 -8.10
C ASP A 22 5.37 -6.77 -8.15
N ARG A 23 5.60 -7.81 -7.34
CA ARG A 23 6.88 -8.51 -7.29
C ARG A 23 6.62 -10.01 -7.24
N ARG A 24 6.94 -10.69 -8.36
CA ARG A 24 6.75 -12.13 -8.55
C ARG A 24 5.28 -12.58 -8.37
N GLY A 25 4.31 -11.76 -8.81
CA GLY A 25 2.88 -12.08 -8.70
C GLY A 25 2.29 -11.82 -7.32
N VAL A 26 3.05 -11.18 -6.42
CA VAL A 26 2.57 -10.71 -5.12
C VAL A 26 2.73 -9.20 -5.07
N SER A 27 1.63 -8.50 -4.83
CA SER A 27 1.67 -7.05 -4.61
C SER A 27 2.41 -6.72 -3.32
N HIS A 28 3.25 -5.70 -3.34
CA HIS A 28 4.02 -5.22 -2.21
C HIS A 28 3.76 -3.73 -2.00
N LEU A 29 3.62 -3.33 -0.73
CA LEU A 29 3.56 -1.92 -0.34
C LEU A 29 4.96 -1.44 0.05
N ARG A 30 5.43 -0.41 -0.64
CA ARG A 30 6.66 0.29 -0.28
C ARG A 30 6.35 1.34 0.79
N ILE A 31 6.86 1.13 2.00
CA ILE A 31 6.63 2.00 3.15
C ILE A 31 7.89 2.82 3.43
N HIS A 32 7.71 4.13 3.56
CA HIS A 32 8.76 5.08 3.92
C HIS A 32 8.78 5.28 5.44
N GLY A 33 9.74 4.65 6.12
CA GLY A 33 9.91 4.74 7.56
C GLY A 33 10.92 5.79 8.01
N LYS A 34 11.01 5.96 9.34
CA LYS A 34 11.92 6.93 9.99
C LYS A 34 13.38 6.75 9.52
N GLY A 35 14.02 7.87 9.17
CA GLY A 35 15.40 7.89 8.69
C GLY A 35 15.54 7.44 7.23
N ASN A 36 14.51 7.66 6.41
CA ASN A 36 14.47 7.27 4.99
C ASN A 36 14.63 5.76 4.76
N LYS A 37 14.26 4.95 5.75
CA LYS A 37 14.32 3.49 5.67
C LYS A 37 13.11 2.96 4.91
N LEU A 38 13.36 2.24 3.84
CA LEU A 38 12.31 1.60 3.05
C LEU A 38 12.03 0.20 3.57
N ARG A 39 10.74 -0.12 3.69
CA ARG A 39 10.26 -1.45 4.02
C ARG A 39 9.29 -1.91 2.95
N TYR A 40 9.39 -3.16 2.53
CA TYR A 40 8.46 -3.77 1.59
C TYR A 40 7.57 -4.73 2.36
N LEU A 41 6.28 -4.41 2.44
CA LEU A 41 5.29 -5.28 3.06
C LEU A 41 4.59 -6.10 1.97
N PRO A 42 4.61 -7.44 2.05
CA PRO A 42 3.82 -8.25 1.14
C PRO A 42 2.35 -7.98 1.41
N LEU A 43 1.60 -7.71 0.35
CA LEU A 43 0.16 -7.54 0.35
C LEU A 43 -0.46 -8.82 -0.19
N ASN A 44 -1.46 -9.34 0.51
CA ASN A 44 -2.26 -10.45 0.00
C ASN A 44 -2.98 -9.98 -1.29
N PRO A 45 -2.98 -10.77 -2.38
CA PRO A 45 -3.78 -10.52 -3.58
C PRO A 45 -5.22 -10.04 -3.30
N ASP A 46 -5.95 -10.71 -2.40
CA ASP A 46 -7.33 -10.31 -2.03
C ASP A 46 -7.41 -8.88 -1.48
N SER A 47 -6.40 -8.45 -0.73
CA SER A 47 -6.32 -7.09 -0.19
C SER A 47 -5.93 -6.09 -1.27
N ALA A 48 -5.07 -6.49 -2.22
CA ALA A 48 -4.69 -5.67 -3.36
C ALA A 48 -5.91 -5.37 -4.25
N ASP A 49 -6.71 -6.40 -4.56
CA ASP A 49 -7.95 -6.24 -5.33
C ASP A 49 -8.93 -5.29 -4.64
N LYS A 50 -9.10 -5.41 -3.30
CA LYS A 50 -9.96 -4.49 -2.54
C LYS A 50 -9.48 -3.05 -2.58
N ILE A 51 -8.17 -2.83 -2.47
CA ILE A 51 -7.58 -1.49 -2.58
C ILE A 51 -7.80 -0.95 -4.00
N GLN A 52 -7.56 -1.77 -5.02
CA GLN A 52 -7.77 -1.39 -6.41
C GLN A 52 -9.22 -1.02 -6.69
N PHE A 53 -10.18 -1.83 -6.23
CA PHE A 53 -11.61 -1.58 -6.33
C PHE A 53 -12.03 -0.29 -5.60
N TYR A 54 -11.48 -0.05 -4.40
CA TYR A 54 -11.72 1.20 -3.68
C TYR A 54 -11.21 2.42 -4.47
N LEU A 55 -10.01 2.32 -5.05
CA LEU A 55 -9.44 3.39 -5.88
C LEU A 55 -10.25 3.63 -7.16
N GLU A 56 -10.81 2.58 -7.76
CA GLU A 56 -11.71 2.69 -8.91
C GLU A 56 -13.00 3.45 -8.56
N ILE A 57 -13.63 3.12 -7.43
CA ILE A 57 -14.83 3.82 -6.95
C ILE A 57 -14.52 5.25 -6.53
N ALA A 58 -13.36 5.48 -5.91
CA ALA A 58 -12.94 6.81 -5.45
C ALA A 58 -12.60 7.77 -6.60
N GLY A 59 -12.66 7.33 -7.86
CA GLY A 59 -12.34 8.15 -9.03
C GLY A 59 -10.85 8.49 -9.14
N ASN A 60 -9.99 7.80 -8.39
CA ASN A 60 -8.56 8.09 -8.29
C ASN A 60 -7.74 7.36 -9.38
N ARG A 61 -8.38 7.08 -10.51
CA ARG A 61 -7.74 6.58 -11.75
C ARG A 61 -7.29 7.82 -12.53
N ASP A 62 -6.21 8.44 -12.06
CA ASP A 62 -5.52 9.46 -12.85
C ASP A 62 -5.10 8.81 -14.19
N VAL A 63 -5.53 9.46 -15.26
CA VAL A 63 -5.26 9.18 -16.68
C VAL A 63 -3.77 9.27 -17.03
#